data_AF-A0A1I7X4C1-F1
#
_entry.id   AF-A0A1I7X4C1-F1
#
_cell.length_a   1.000
_cell.length_b   1.000
_cell.length_c   1.000
_cell.angle_alpha   90.00
_cell.angle_beta   90.00
_cell.angle_gamma   90.00
#
_symmetry.space_group_name_H-M   'P 1'
#
loop_
_entity.id
_entity.type
_entity.pdbx_description
1 polymer ?
#
loop_
_entity_poly.entity_id
_entity_poly.type
_entity_poly.pdbx_seq_one_letter_code
_entity_poly.pdbx_strand_id
1 'polypeptide(L)' 'MTSGELPWRSLEDPAQWVSGLKTFFAGCPKEYIHILLYIDSLHYYDTPSYAMIRGLLRDVLDINGLFEYPYDWEQK' A
#
# COMPACT_ATOMS: atom_id res chain seq x y z
N MET A 1 -3.20 -2.82 -9.37
CA MET A 1 -3.16 -3.33 -7.98
C MET A 1 -2.01 -4.31 -7.88
N THR A 2 -1.20 -4.26 -6.82
CA THR A 2 0.04 -5.07 -6.68
C THR A 2 -0.21 -6.53 -6.31
N SER A 3 -1.31 -6.82 -5.62
CA SER A 3 -1.79 -8.18 -5.35
C SER A 3 -3.23 -8.29 -5.82
N GLY A 4 -3.58 -9.40 -6.47
CA GLY A 4 -4.93 -9.63 -7.04
C GLY A 4 -6.01 -9.91 -5.99
N GLU A 5 -5.63 -10.09 -4.73
CA GLU A 5 -6.53 -10.37 -3.63
C GLU A 5 -5.94 -9.90 -2.29
N LEU A 6 -6.83 -9.69 -1.31
CA LEU A 6 -6.48 -9.28 0.04
C LEU A 6 -6.66 -10.48 0.98
N PRO A 7 -5.82 -10.65 2.02
CA PRO A 7 -5.88 -11.81 2.91
C PRO A 7 -7.25 -12.04 3.55
N TRP A 8 -7.98 -10.96 3.82
CA TRP A 8 -9.31 -11.02 4.42
C TRP A 8 -10.43 -11.39 3.45
N ARG A 9 -10.13 -11.61 2.16
CA ARG A 9 -11.12 -12.12 1.19
C ARG A 9 -11.65 -13.50 1.61
N SER A 10 -10.81 -14.32 2.22
CA SER A 10 -11.13 -15.67 2.69
C SER A 10 -11.21 -15.80 4.20
N LEU A 11 -11.14 -14.69 4.95
CA LEU A 11 -11.23 -14.74 6.42
C LEU A 11 -12.69 -14.77 6.86
N GLU A 12 -13.04 -15.77 7.67
CA GLU A 12 -14.34 -15.87 8.31
C GLU A 12 -14.40 -15.05 9.62
N ASP A 13 -13.25 -14.89 10.29
CA ASP A 13 -13.12 -14.18 11.57
C ASP A 13 -12.24 -12.92 11.44
N PRO A 14 -12.77 -11.72 11.75
CA PRO A 14 -12.03 -10.46 11.78
C PRO A 14 -10.80 -10.46 12.69
N ALA A 15 -10.75 -11.28 13.75
CA ALA A 15 -9.60 -11.31 14.65
C ALA A 15 -8.33 -11.86 14.00
N GLN A 16 -8.45 -12.69 12.95
CA GLN A 16 -7.33 -13.27 12.21
C GLN A 16 -6.60 -12.26 11.31
N TRP A 17 -7.18 -11.09 11.08
CA TRP A 17 -6.58 -10.01 10.28
C TRP A 17 -5.25 -9.53 10.88
N VAL A 18 -5.18 -9.38 12.20
CA VAL A 18 -4.03 -8.74 12.88
C VAL A 18 -2.76 -9.56 12.70
N SER A 19 -2.86 -10.88 12.61
CA SER A 19 -1.71 -11.76 12.33
C SER A 19 -1.29 -11.72 10.85
N GLY A 20 -2.23 -11.50 9.94
CA GLY A 20 -2.00 -11.42 8.49
C GLY A 20 -1.36 -10.12 7.99
N LEU A 21 -1.35 -9.05 8.79
CA LEU A 21 -0.74 -7.76 8.42
C LEU A 21 0.77 -7.87 8.14
N LYS A 22 1.50 -8.72 8.86
CA LYS A 22 2.94 -8.93 8.65
C LYS A 22 3.25 -9.62 7.32
N THR A 23 2.35 -10.47 6.84
CA THR A 23 2.46 -11.16 5.56
C THR A 23 1.81 -10.39 4.41
N PHE A 24 0.98 -9.39 4.71
CA PHE A 24 0.22 -8.62 3.73
C PHE A 24 1.11 -7.92 2.69
N PHE A 25 2.20 -7.30 3.14
CA PHE A 25 3.17 -6.65 2.27
C PHE A 25 4.38 -7.53 1.93
N ALA A 26 4.30 -8.85 2.16
CA ALA A 26 5.37 -9.75 1.75
C ALA A 26 5.54 -9.68 0.22
N GLY A 27 6.71 -9.22 -0.24
CA GLY A 27 7.01 -9.01 -1.67
C GLY A 27 6.57 -7.65 -2.23
N CYS A 28 5.99 -6.76 -1.42
CA CYS A 28 5.70 -5.38 -1.82
C CYS A 28 6.87 -4.42 -1.51
N PRO A 29 6.93 -3.24 -2.17
CA PRO A 29 7.87 -2.18 -1.82
C PRO A 29 7.78 -1.75 -0.35
N LYS A 30 8.91 -1.39 0.26
CA LYS A 30 8.99 -1.07 1.71
C LYS A 30 8.24 0.21 2.06
N GLU A 31 8.10 1.10 1.08
CA GLU A 31 7.38 2.36 1.17
C GLU A 31 5.91 2.13 1.53
N TYR A 32 5.32 0.98 1.16
CA TYR A 32 3.95 0.65 1.55
C TYR A 32 3.83 0.40 3.05
N ILE A 33 4.85 -0.19 3.67
CA ILE A 33 4.92 -0.37 5.13
C ILE A 33 5.05 0.99 5.80
N HIS A 34 5.87 1.90 5.26
CA HIS A 34 5.99 3.26 5.79
C HIS A 34 4.68 4.03 5.73
N ILE A 35 3.94 3.92 4.62
CA ILE A 35 2.62 4.55 4.47
C ILE A 35 1.64 3.95 5.49
N LEU A 36 1.63 2.63 5.68
CA LEU A 36 0.76 1.97 6.67
C LEU A 36 1.07 2.46 8.09
N LEU A 37 2.34 2.44 8.50
CA LEU A 37 2.75 2.89 9.85
C LEU A 37 2.44 4.38 10.06
N TYR A 38 2.57 5.19 9.02
CA TYR A 38 2.18 6.59 9.06
C TYR A 38 0.68 6.75 9.32
N ILE A 39 -0.15 6.05 8.55
CA ILE A 39 -1.61 6.11 8.69
C ILE A 39 -2.04 5.61 10.07
N ASP A 40 -1.46 4.50 10.55
CA ASP A 40 -1.75 3.95 11.88
C ASP A 40 -1.36 4.89 13.03
N SER A 41 -0.40 5.79 12.80
CA SER A 41 0.03 6.78 13.80
C SER A 41 -0.92 7.98 13.94
N LEU A 42 -1.84 8.18 12.97
CA LEU A 42 -2.74 9.33 12.95
C LEU A 42 -3.95 9.14 13.85
N HIS A 43 -4.39 10.23 14.47
CA HIS A 43 -5.63 10.30 15.22
C HIS A 43 -6.75 10.92 14.40
N TYR A 44 -7.97 10.79 14.89
CA TYR A 44 -9.18 11.25 14.20
C TYR A 44 -9.14 12.74 13.79
N TYR A 45 -8.50 13.60 14.57
CA TYR A 45 -8.42 15.04 14.31
C TYR A 45 -7.13 15.46 13.59
N ASP A 46 -6.21 14.53 13.34
CA ASP A 46 -4.95 14.84 12.68
C ASP A 46 -5.21 15.08 11.19
N THR A 47 -4.52 16.07 10.62
CA THR A 47 -4.57 16.30 9.18
C THR A 47 -3.47 15.46 8.50
N PRO A 48 -3.82 14.48 7.65
CA PRO A 48 -2.83 13.66 6.96
C PRO A 48 -2.03 14.47 5.93
N SER A 49 -0.73 14.24 5.89
CA SER A 49 0.20 14.80 4.92
C SER A 49 0.14 13.98 3.62
N TYR A 50 -0.80 14.32 2.75
CA TYR A 50 -0.90 13.71 1.43
C TYR A 50 0.34 13.94 0.55
N ALA A 51 1.07 15.03 0.79
CA ALA A 51 2.33 15.30 0.10
C ALA A 51 3.38 14.22 0.39
N MET A 52 3.50 13.80 1.66
CA MET A 52 4.42 12.74 2.06
C MET A 52 4.03 11.39 1.42
N ILE A 53 2.75 11.02 1.47
CA ILE A 53 2.26 9.77 0.87
C ILE A 53 2.54 9.73 -0.63
N ARG A 54 2.27 10.84 -1.35
CA ARG A 54 2.56 10.95 -2.79
C ARG A 54 4.06 10.87 -3.09
N GLY A 55 4.91 11.45 -2.24
CA GLY A 55 6.36 11.35 -2.35
C GLY A 55 6.82 9.90 -2.29
N LEU A 56 6.40 9.16 -1.25
CA LEU A 56 6.71 7.74 -1.09
C LEU A 56 6.27 6.89 -2.30
N LEU A 57 5.10 7.18 -2.88
CA LEU A 57 4.64 6.47 -4.07
C LEU A 57 5.46 6.82 -5.33
N ARG A 58 5.90 8.08 -5.47
CA ARG A 58 6.77 8.49 -6.58
C ARG A 58 8.15 7.85 -6.45
N ASP A 59 8.70 7.80 -5.24
CA ASP A 59 9.98 7.15 -4.96
C ASP A 59 9.96 5.67 -5.38
N VAL A 60 8.85 4.95 -5.12
CA VAL A 60 8.67 3.57 -5.58
C VAL A 60 8.74 3.46 -7.11
N LEU A 61 8.12 4.39 -7.84
CA LEU A 61 8.17 4.39 -9.29
C LEU A 61 9.60 4.61 -9.79
N ASP A 62 10.28 5.62 -9.24
CA ASP A 62 11.63 5.99 -9.66
C ASP A 62 12.66 4.88 -9.35
N ILE A 63 12.58 4.27 -8.15
CA ILE A 63 13.45 3.16 -7.74
C ILE A 63 13.29 1.95 -8.65
N ASN A 64 12.05 1.65 -9.07
CA ASN A 64 11.75 0.51 -9.93
C ASN A 64 11.82 0.85 -11.44
N GLY A 65 12.17 2.09 -11.80
CA GLY A 65 12.19 2.56 -13.19
C GLY A 65 10.84 2.46 -13.90
N LEU A 66 9.75 2.59 -13.15
CA LEU A 66 8.39 2.50 -13.65
C LEU A 66 7.90 3.87 -14.11
N PHE A 67 7.14 3.87 -15.20
CA PHE A 67 6.49 5.07 -15.71
C PHE A 67 5.02 5.09 -15.30
N GLU A 68 4.50 6.29 -15.05
CA GLU A 68 3.10 6.48 -14.71
C GLU A 68 2.16 6.13 -15.88
N TYR A 69 2.67 6.20 -17.11
CA TYR A 69 1.94 5.88 -18.33
C TYR A 69 2.85 5.10 -19.29
N PRO A 70 2.29 4.26 -20.19
CA PRO A 70 0.86 3.94 -20.33
C PRO A 70 0.37 2.96 -19.27
N TYR A 71 -0.93 3.00 -18.94
CA TYR A 71 -1.54 2.07 -18.00
C TYR A 71 -1.89 0.73 -18.66
N ASP A 72 -2.02 -0.33 -17.85
CA ASP A 72 -2.31 -1.70 -18.32
C ASP A 72 -3.57 -1.77 -19.22
N TRP A 73 -4.59 -0.95 -18.95
CA TRP A 73 -5.84 -0.92 -19.73
C TRP A 73 -5.75 -0.09 -21.02
N GLU A 74 -4.69 0.68 -21.21
CA GLU A 74 -4.45 1.48 -22.43
C GLU A 74 -3.73 0.66 -23.49
N GLN A 75 -3.09 -0.45 -23.10
CA GLN A 75 -2.54 -1.43 -24.02
C GLN A 75 -3.69 -2.25 -24.63
N LYS A 76 -4.04 -1.92 -25.87
CA LYS A 76 -4.95 -2.69 -26.73
C LYS A 76 -4.19 -3.74 -27.53
#